data_AF-A0A538S671-F1
#
_entry.id   AF-A0A538S671-F1
#
_cell.length_a   1.000
_cell.length_b   1.000
_cell.length_c   1.000
_cell.angle_alpha   90.00
_cell.angle_beta   90.00
_cell.angle_gamma   90.00
#
_symmetry.space_group_name_H-M   'P 1'
#
loop_
_entity.id
_entity.type
_entity.pdbx_description
1 polymer ?
#
loop_
_entity_poly.entity_id
_entity_poly.type
_entity_poly.pdbx_seq_one_letter_code
_entity_poly.pdbx_strand_id
1 'polypeptide(L)'
;MRLRAGGSRKGYAGAVREGLERIQTPLTFFADSDGQYDPHDFWRLWPHAADYDIVVGRKVVRDEPFHRILLSRGFHVLAKMMTEVPLKDMDCGFRLLRKEVVEEVLPEATTLPDSFWAEFTI
;
A
#
# COMPACT_ATOMS: atom_id res chain seq x y z
N MET A 1 19.03 -8.59 -7.09
CA MET A 1 17.85 -9.03 -6.29
C MET A 1 18.35 -9.51 -4.93
N ARG A 2 17.72 -9.05 -3.83
CA ARG A 2 18.09 -9.47 -2.46
C ARG A 2 16.88 -10.17 -1.83
N LEU A 3 17.00 -11.46 -1.57
CA LEU A 3 15.98 -12.23 -0.86
C LEU A 3 16.24 -12.17 0.65
N ARG A 4 15.19 -12.02 1.44
CA ARG A 4 15.25 -12.10 2.90
C ARG A 4 14.24 -13.14 3.39
N ALA A 5 14.75 -14.17 4.04
CA ALA A 5 13.96 -15.16 4.75
C ALA A 5 14.24 -15.03 6.25
N GLY A 6 13.20 -15.24 7.07
CA GLY A 6 13.28 -15.23 8.53
C GLY A 6 12.95 -16.61 9.12
N GLY A 7 13.37 -16.85 10.36
CA GLY A 7 13.09 -18.11 11.07
C GLY A 7 11.71 -18.18 11.72
N SER A 8 10.96 -17.07 11.76
CA SER A 8 9.61 -16.97 12.33
C SER A 8 8.68 -16.15 11.44
N ARG A 9 7.36 -16.41 11.53
CA ARG A 9 6.33 -15.69 10.78
C ARG A 9 6.12 -14.31 11.38
N LYS A 10 6.26 -13.26 10.57
CA LYS A 10 6.12 -11.85 10.98
C LYS A 10 4.72 -11.26 10.73
N GLY A 11 3.85 -12.03 10.08
CA GLY A 11 2.60 -11.51 9.53
C GLY A 11 2.84 -10.58 8.33
N TYR A 12 1.76 -10.08 7.73
CA TYR A 12 1.83 -9.18 6.57
C TYR A 12 2.47 -7.84 6.96
N ALA A 13 1.86 -7.11 7.90
CA ALA A 13 2.34 -5.80 8.35
C ALA A 13 3.80 -5.84 8.82
N GLY A 14 4.18 -6.84 9.62
CA GLY A 14 5.56 -6.97 10.12
C GLY A 14 6.58 -7.23 9.00
N ALA A 15 6.21 -8.00 7.97
CA ALA A 15 7.08 -8.23 6.81
C ALA A 15 7.21 -6.99 5.92
N VAL A 16 6.11 -6.28 5.67
CA VAL A 16 6.10 -5.02 4.91
C VAL A 16 6.93 -3.96 5.63
N ARG A 17 6.70 -3.78 6.93
CA ARG A 17 7.42 -2.80 7.76
C ARG A 17 8.92 -3.04 7.74
N GLU A 18 9.38 -4.27 7.99
CA GLU A 18 10.82 -4.56 7.91
C GLU A 18 11.39 -4.32 6.51
N GLY A 19 10.60 -4.59 5.47
CA GLY A 19 10.97 -4.27 4.10
C GLY A 19 11.22 -2.79 3.91
N LEU A 20 10.27 -1.95 4.35
CA LEU A 20 10.31 -0.49 4.26
C LEU A 20 11.45 0.12 5.10
N GLU A 21 11.68 -0.35 6.33
CA GLU A 21 12.75 0.12 7.23
C GLU A 21 14.16 -0.03 6.64
N ARG A 22 14.34 -0.91 5.64
CA ARG A 22 15.64 -1.23 5.04
C ARG A 22 15.89 -0.54 3.71
N ILE A 23 14.94 0.26 3.21
CA ILE A 23 15.08 0.88 1.89
C ILE A 23 16.03 2.06 1.96
N GLN A 24 16.97 2.09 1.01
CA GLN A 24 18.00 3.13 0.91
C GLN A 24 17.85 3.98 -0.35
N THR A 25 16.92 3.63 -1.24
CA THR A 25 16.66 4.35 -2.48
C THR A 25 15.68 5.51 -2.23
N PRO A 26 15.79 6.63 -2.97
CA PRO A 26 14.89 7.78 -2.81
C PRO A 26 13.41 7.46 -3.09
N LEU A 27 13.17 6.47 -3.96
CA LEU A 27 11.84 5.97 -4.29
C LEU A 27 11.74 4.49 -3.96
N THR A 28 10.57 4.11 -3.46
CA THR A 28 10.18 2.75 -3.10
C THR A 28 8.96 2.36 -3.89
N PHE A 29 9.03 1.26 -4.62
CA PHE A 29 7.85 0.63 -5.21
C PHE A 29 7.48 -0.63 -4.42
N PHE A 30 6.21 -0.75 -4.05
CA PHE A 30 5.64 -1.91 -3.38
C PHE A 30 4.53 -2.51 -4.25
N ALA A 31 4.52 -3.84 -4.33
CA ALA A 31 3.50 -4.64 -5.01
C ALA A 31 3.40 -6.02 -4.34
N ASP A 32 2.18 -6.54 -4.20
CA ASP A 32 1.99 -7.93 -3.77
C ASP A 32 2.46 -8.90 -4.87
N SER A 33 3.02 -10.04 -4.45
CA SER A 33 3.61 -11.04 -5.35
C SER A 33 2.62 -12.13 -5.78
N ASP A 34 1.32 -11.93 -5.58
CA ASP A 34 0.27 -12.93 -5.86
C ASP A 34 -0.20 -12.92 -7.33
N GLY A 35 0.33 -11.99 -8.14
CA GLY A 35 -0.02 -11.86 -9.55
C GLY A 35 -1.32 -11.09 -9.81
N GLN A 36 -1.92 -10.44 -8.80
CA GLN A 36 -3.12 -9.62 -8.99
C GLN A 36 -2.87 -8.32 -9.76
N TYR A 37 -1.63 -7.83 -9.77
CA TYR A 37 -1.26 -6.57 -10.42
C TYR A 37 -0.45 -6.83 -11.68
N ASP A 38 -0.73 -6.07 -12.73
CA ASP A 38 0.11 -6.02 -13.93
C ASP A 38 1.35 -5.17 -13.64
N PRO A 39 2.58 -5.73 -13.70
CA PRO A 39 3.81 -4.94 -13.52
C PRO A 39 3.92 -3.75 -14.49
N HIS A 40 3.29 -3.81 -15.66
CA HIS A 40 3.28 -2.69 -16.60
C HIS A 40 2.53 -1.46 -16.08
N ASP A 41 1.61 -1.61 -15.12
CA ASP A 41 0.92 -0.47 -14.50
C ASP A 41 1.88 0.44 -13.72
N PHE A 42 3.09 -0.02 -13.36
CA PHE A 42 4.13 0.81 -12.77
C PHE A 42 4.40 2.09 -13.60
N TRP A 43 4.41 1.97 -14.93
CA TRP A 43 4.69 3.09 -15.83
C TRP A 43 3.59 4.16 -15.83
N ARG A 44 2.42 3.84 -15.27
CA ARG A 44 1.35 4.81 -15.06
C ARG A 44 1.51 5.57 -13.75
N LEU A 45 2.19 4.99 -12.77
CA LEU A 45 2.52 5.65 -11.50
C LEU A 45 3.78 6.52 -11.64
N TRP A 46 4.75 6.06 -12.42
CA TRP A 46 6.06 6.68 -12.56
C TRP A 46 6.06 8.20 -12.84
N PRO A 47 5.25 8.72 -13.78
CA PRO A 47 5.25 10.16 -14.08
C PRO A 47 4.83 11.03 -12.87
N HIS A 48 4.03 10.48 -11.96
CA HIS A 48 3.53 11.18 -10.78
C HIS A 48 4.51 11.15 -9.60
N ALA A 49 5.55 10.31 -9.67
CA ALA A 49 6.54 10.18 -8.59
C ALA A 49 7.30 11.48 -8.31
N ALA A 50 7.40 12.38 -9.30
CA ALA A 50 8.08 13.66 -9.19
C ALA A 50 7.25 14.72 -8.45
N ASP A 51 5.92 14.63 -8.50
CA ASP A 51 5.02 15.67 -8.00
C ASP A 51 4.33 15.29 -6.69
N TYR A 52 4.31 13.99 -6.36
CA TYR A 52 3.59 13.46 -5.19
C TYR A 52 4.51 12.65 -4.28
N ASP A 53 4.15 12.64 -3.00
CA ASP A 53 4.81 11.91 -1.92
C ASP A 53 4.46 10.42 -1.94
N ILE A 54 3.20 10.12 -2.22
CA ILE A 54 2.63 8.79 -2.33
C ILE A 54 1.78 8.73 -3.60
N VAL A 55 2.05 7.76 -4.46
CA VAL A 55 1.22 7.43 -5.62
C VAL A 55 0.67 6.02 -5.44
N VAL A 56 -0.65 5.91 -5.38
CA VAL A 56 -1.37 4.64 -5.14
C VAL A 56 -2.07 4.20 -6.42
N GLY A 57 -1.84 2.95 -6.83
CA GLY A 57 -2.60 2.29 -7.88
C GLY A 57 -4.03 2.01 -7.44
N ARG A 58 -4.93 1.76 -8.38
CA ARG A 58 -6.33 1.45 -8.09
C ARG A 58 -6.75 0.20 -8.83
N LYS A 59 -7.45 -0.71 -8.15
CA LYS A 59 -8.08 -1.86 -8.80
C LYS A 59 -9.23 -1.37 -9.71
N VAL A 60 -9.02 -1.43 -11.02
CA VAL A 60 -10.02 -1.03 -12.03
C VAL A 60 -10.96 -2.19 -12.36
N VAL A 61 -10.38 -3.37 -12.58
CA VAL A 61 -11.12 -4.62 -12.82
C VAL A 61 -11.18 -5.39 -11.51
N ARG A 62 -12.38 -5.74 -11.06
CA ARG A 62 -12.60 -6.56 -9.87
C ARG A 62 -13.35 -7.82 -10.28
N ASP A 63 -12.62 -8.93 -10.33
CA ASP A 63 -13.21 -10.27 -10.55
C ASP A 63 -13.56 -10.93 -9.21
N GLU A 64 -14.14 -10.14 -8.31
CA GLU A 64 -14.48 -10.56 -6.96
C GLU A 64 -15.99 -10.77 -6.83
N PRO A 65 -16.44 -11.70 -5.98
CA PRO A 65 -17.86 -11.86 -5.67
C PRO A 65 -18.51 -10.54 -5.23
N PHE A 66 -19.76 -10.32 -5.62
CA PHE A 66 -20.50 -9.07 -5.35
C PHE A 66 -20.49 -8.66 -3.86
N HIS A 67 -20.59 -9.62 -2.94
CA HIS A 67 -20.55 -9.34 -1.51
C HIS A 67 -19.21 -8.74 -1.05
N ARG A 68 -18.07 -9.16 -1.64
CA ARG A 68 -16.76 -8.58 -1.36
C ARG A 68 -16.65 -7.15 -1.88
N ILE A 69 -17.21 -6.89 -3.05
CA ILE A 69 -17.27 -5.53 -3.62
C ILE A 69 -18.09 -4.61 -2.71
N LEU A 70 -19.23 -5.08 -2.20
CA LEU A 70 -20.08 -4.30 -1.30
C LEU A 70 -19.38 -4.00 0.02
N LEU A 71 -18.73 -4.98 0.63
CA LEU A 71 -17.96 -4.81 1.87
C LEU A 71 -16.80 -3.82 1.69
N SER A 72 -16.04 -3.96 0.60
CA SER A 72 -14.93 -3.05 0.28
C SER A 72 -15.41 -1.61 0.07
N ARG A 73 -16.53 -1.42 -0.65
CA ARG A 73 -17.14 -0.08 -0.79
C ARG A 73 -17.60 0.49 0.55
N GLY A 74 -18.22 -0.33 1.39
CA GLY A 74 -18.62 0.08 2.74
C GLY A 74 -17.43 0.54 3.58
N PHE A 75 -16.34 -0.23 3.56
CA PHE A 75 -15.09 0.14 4.22
C PHE A 75 -14.53 1.47 3.68
N HIS A 76 -14.45 1.65 2.36
CA HIS A 76 -13.95 2.91 1.78
C HIS A 76 -14.83 4.12 2.11
N VAL A 77 -16.15 3.95 2.18
CA VAL A 77 -17.07 5.02 2.60
C VAL A 77 -16.84 5.38 4.06
N LEU A 78 -16.76 4.39 4.96
CA LEU A 78 -16.50 4.63 6.38
C LEU A 78 -15.14 5.29 6.59
N ALA A 79 -14.10 4.79 5.92
CA ALA A 79 -12.76 5.36 5.98
C ALA A 79 -12.77 6.82 5.52
N LYS A 80 -13.43 7.14 4.40
CA LYS A 80 -13.56 8.52 3.90
C LYS A 80 -14.43 9.42 4.79
N MET A 81 -15.34 8.85 5.57
CA MET A 81 -16.11 9.63 6.55
C MET A 81 -15.31 9.90 7.83
N MET A 82 -14.46 8.96 8.23
CA MET A 82 -13.62 9.07 9.42
C MET A 82 -12.34 9.85 9.16
N THR A 83 -11.87 9.85 7.92
CA THR A 83 -10.61 10.47 7.48
C THR A 83 -10.94 11.45 6.36
N GLU A 84 -10.38 12.65 6.39
CA GLU A 84 -10.61 13.65 5.33
C GLU A 84 -9.79 13.35 4.05
N VAL A 85 -9.28 12.12 3.91
CA VAL A 85 -8.39 11.70 2.84
C VAL A 85 -9.22 11.22 1.62
N PRO A 86 -9.13 11.89 0.45
CA PRO A 86 -9.98 11.58 -0.71
C PRO A 86 -9.45 10.40 -1.54
N LEU A 87 -9.05 9.30 -0.90
CA LEU A 87 -8.54 8.11 -1.60
C LEU A 87 -9.67 7.18 -2.04
N LYS A 88 -9.53 6.67 -3.28
CA LYS A 88 -10.49 5.71 -3.86
C LYS A 88 -10.20 4.25 -3.50
N ASP A 89 -8.96 3.95 -3.13
CA ASP A 89 -8.48 2.59 -2.88
C ASP A 89 -7.33 2.68 -1.88
N MET A 90 -7.69 2.74 -0.60
CA MET A 90 -6.78 3.10 0.49
C MET A 90 -6.00 1.89 1.04
N ASP A 91 -6.44 0.68 0.72
CA ASP A 91 -5.82 -0.60 1.13
C ASP A 91 -4.97 -1.22 0.01
N CYS A 92 -4.97 -0.64 -1.19
CA CYS A 92 -4.22 -1.16 -2.34
C CYS A 92 -2.72 -1.27 -2.04
N GLY A 93 -2.15 -2.46 -2.29
CA GLY A 93 -0.72 -2.73 -2.14
C GLY A 93 0.13 -2.38 -3.35
N PHE A 94 -0.36 -1.63 -4.34
CA PHE A 94 0.42 -1.23 -5.51
C PHE A 94 0.77 0.26 -5.40
N ARG A 95 1.97 0.58 -4.90
CA ARG A 95 2.32 1.95 -4.49
C ARG A 95 3.73 2.35 -4.85
N LEU A 96 3.90 3.62 -5.17
CA LEU A 96 5.19 4.29 -5.30
C LEU A 96 5.28 5.37 -4.21
N LEU A 97 6.33 5.29 -3.40
CA LEU A 97 6.51 6.06 -2.17
C LEU A 97 7.85 6.77 -2.18
N ARG A 98 7.88 8.02 -1.74
CA ARG A 98 9.12 8.71 -1.39
C ARG A 98 9.70 8.18 -0.09
N LYS A 99 11.02 8.07 -0.04
CA LYS A 99 11.71 7.55 1.14
C LYS A 99 11.43 8.40 2.37
N GLU A 100 11.40 9.71 2.20
CA GLU A 100 11.18 10.68 3.26
C GLU A 100 9.85 10.43 3.97
N VAL A 101 8.80 10.15 3.19
CA VAL A 101 7.45 9.85 3.69
C VAL A 101 7.41 8.51 4.41
N VAL A 102 8.15 7.51 3.92
CA VAL A 102 8.28 6.22 4.61
C VAL A 102 8.96 6.40 5.96
N GLU A 103 10.02 7.21 6.04
CA GLU A 103 10.72 7.47 7.30
C GLU A 103 9.86 8.26 8.30
N GLU A 104 9.00 9.15 7.81
CA GLU A 104 8.08 9.94 8.63
C GLU A 104 6.89 9.12 9.14
N VAL A 105 6.21 8.38 8.27
CA VAL A 105 4.90 7.76 8.57
C VAL A 105 5.03 6.34 9.16
N LEU A 106 6.06 5.59 8.77
CA LEU A 106 6.21 4.19 9.21
C LEU A 106 6.27 4.01 10.75
N PRO A 107 6.89 4.89 11.54
CA PRO A 107 6.85 4.81 13.01
C PRO A 107 5.44 4.89 13.59
N GLU A 108 4.51 5.58 12.93
CA GLU A 108 3.14 5.81 13.41
C GLU A 108 2.21 4.66 13.04
N ALA A 109 2.41 4.03 11.88
CA ALA A 109 1.62 2.90 11.39
C ALA A 109 1.89 1.59 12.18
N THR A 110 1.20 1.40 13.31
CA THR A 110 1.44 0.31 14.29
C THR A 110 0.18 -0.38 14.81
N THR A 111 -0.99 0.16 14.51
CA THR A 111 -2.26 -0.16 15.18
C THR A 111 -3.07 -1.22 14.45
N LEU A 112 -3.05 -1.21 13.12
CA LEU A 112 -3.92 -2.01 12.25
C LEU A 112 -3.11 -3.06 11.45
N PRO A 113 -2.78 -4.22 12.05
CA PRO A 113 -1.95 -5.23 11.40
C PRO A 113 -2.57 -5.84 10.13
N ASP A 114 -3.90 -5.92 10.07
CA ASP A 114 -4.65 -6.44 8.91
C ASP A 114 -5.02 -5.35 7.89
N SER A 115 -4.73 -4.08 8.20
CA SER A 115 -5.04 -2.94 7.33
C SER A 115 -3.88 -1.94 7.29
N PHE A 116 -2.66 -2.46 7.27
CA PHE A 116 -1.43 -1.68 7.31
C PHE A 116 -1.40 -0.55 6.29
N TRP A 117 -1.75 -0.83 5.03
CA TRP A 117 -1.75 0.20 3.99
C TRP A 117 -2.84 1.26 4.16
N ALA A 118 -3.97 0.89 4.77
CA ALA A 118 -4.98 1.87 5.13
C ALA A 118 -4.44 2.82 6.19
N GLU A 119 -3.89 2.27 7.28
CA GLU A 119 -3.26 3.05 8.36
C GLU A 119 -2.10 3.91 7.87
N PHE A 120 -1.25 3.38 7.00
CA PHE A 120 -0.11 4.12 6.46
C PHE A 120 -0.52 5.36 5.64
N THR A 121 -1.78 5.47 5.21
CA THR A 121 -2.21 6.59 4.35
C THR A 121 -3.12 7.61 5.03
N ILE A 122 -3.53 7.34 6.27
CA ILE A 122 -4.44 8.21 7.05
C ILE A 122 -3.67 8.93 8.13
#